data_AF-A0A124BWV3-F1
#
_entry.id   AF-A0A124BWV3-F1
#
_cell.length_a   1.000
_cell.length_b   1.000
_cell.length_c   1.000
_cell.angle_alpha   90.00
_cell.angle_beta   90.00
_cell.angle_gamma   90.00
#
_symmetry.space_group_name_H-M   'P 1'
#
loop_
_entity.id
_entity.type
_entity.pdbx_description
1 polymer ?
#
loop_
_entity_poly.entity_id
_entity_poly.type
_entity_poly.pdbx_seq_one_letter_code
_entity_poly.pdbx_strand_id
1 'polypeptide(L)'
;MPAPSTSMSLTYNLPDSASLALTELYPPGTYRGINDLNQAIMAVWDRLRQRDADQFLSFKHISPSSFLYLENNRNRLCKLVRLTYYPDIQTMIVKVPLPPHEKAHQLISSKTFSILDNMGIDWDQQMPTGSATHTAPSRSQKQGDSSSRNITLRPNEHSDWPHWIIEAGLSESLRRLRQDINWWIGNSGGQVLLALLVRVDRAAKKITIEKYFPQIRQGPSTRAQTAGMIDVKRLVTTTVIDTRTTPPSVQGGPLVLDFDRLVGRPAVAPETNVIFDNARLVQMGRLVFMGIP
;
A
#
# COMPACT_ATOMS: atom_id res chain seq x y z
N MET A 1 22.81 -8.41 -45.31
CA MET A 1 22.51 -9.21 -44.11
C MET A 1 22.12 -8.27 -42.98
N PRO A 2 20.89 -8.31 -42.46
CA PRO A 2 20.56 -7.60 -41.23
C PRO A 2 20.90 -8.47 -40.02
N ALA A 3 21.47 -7.86 -38.98
CA ALA A 3 21.82 -8.51 -37.72
C ALA A 3 20.55 -8.95 -36.96
N PRO A 4 20.58 -10.08 -36.23
CA PRO A 4 19.45 -10.50 -35.42
C PRO A 4 19.32 -9.57 -34.21
N SER A 5 18.22 -8.83 -34.17
CA SER A 5 17.78 -8.10 -32.99
C SER A 5 17.46 -9.09 -31.87
N THR A 6 18.32 -9.17 -30.86
CA THR A 6 18.06 -9.96 -29.65
C THR A 6 17.00 -9.22 -28.83
N SER A 7 15.72 -9.55 -29.04
CA SER A 7 14.68 -9.17 -28.08
C SER A 7 14.89 -10.04 -26.83
N MET A 8 15.54 -9.47 -25.81
CA MET A 8 15.46 -10.06 -24.47
C MET A 8 14.01 -9.99 -24.02
N SER A 9 13.30 -11.11 -24.07
CA SER A 9 12.04 -11.27 -23.35
C SER A 9 12.36 -11.20 -21.86
N LEU A 10 12.22 -10.01 -21.29
CA LEU A 10 12.24 -9.82 -19.84
C LEU A 10 10.98 -10.48 -19.27
N THR A 11 11.11 -11.76 -18.97
CA THR A 11 10.11 -12.52 -18.23
C THR A 11 10.06 -11.97 -16.82
N TYR A 12 9.07 -11.13 -16.52
CA TYR A 12 8.83 -10.66 -15.17
C TYR A 12 8.14 -11.80 -14.41
N ASN A 13 8.60 -12.08 -13.20
CA ASN A 13 7.88 -12.91 -12.24
C ASN A 13 7.44 -12.00 -11.09
N LEU A 14 6.30 -12.31 -10.46
CA LEU A 14 6.02 -11.73 -9.15
C LEU A 14 7.22 -12.02 -8.24
N PRO A 15 7.77 -11.02 -7.52
CA PRO A 15 8.89 -11.28 -6.62
C PRO A 15 8.48 -12.35 -5.60
N ASP A 16 9.39 -13.26 -5.27
CA ASP A 16 9.15 -14.27 -4.24
C ASP A 16 8.93 -13.64 -2.86
N SER A 17 8.47 -14.43 -1.89
CA SER A 17 8.17 -13.94 -0.54
C SER A 17 9.37 -13.29 0.14
N ALA A 18 10.59 -13.79 -0.07
CA ALA A 18 11.80 -13.20 0.50
C ALA A 18 12.10 -11.81 -0.09
N SER A 19 11.91 -11.67 -1.40
CA SER A 19 12.06 -10.41 -2.15
C SER A 19 10.98 -9.40 -1.79
N LEU A 20 9.72 -9.84 -1.65
CA LEU A 20 8.61 -8.99 -1.19
C LEU A 20 8.82 -8.56 0.28
N ALA A 21 9.32 -9.46 1.11
CA ALA A 21 9.67 -9.17 2.50
C ALA A 21 10.97 -8.37 2.66
N LEU A 22 11.77 -8.22 1.59
CA LEU A 22 13.08 -7.57 1.59
C LEU A 22 14.01 -8.12 2.69
N THR A 23 14.06 -9.45 2.87
CA THR A 23 14.77 -10.08 4.00
C THR A 23 16.28 -9.80 4.00
N GLU A 24 16.89 -9.49 2.85
CA GLU A 24 18.30 -9.08 2.80
C GLU A 24 18.52 -7.68 3.38
N LEU A 25 17.59 -6.74 3.13
CA LEU A 25 17.66 -5.37 3.62
C LEU A 25 17.12 -5.25 5.05
N TYR A 26 16.15 -6.09 5.40
CA TYR A 26 15.50 -6.17 6.70
C TYR A 26 15.62 -7.60 7.25
N PRO A 27 16.82 -8.01 7.69
CA PRO A 27 17.05 -9.35 8.20
C PRO A 27 16.12 -9.63 9.38
N PRO A 28 15.31 -10.71 9.32
CA PRO A 28 14.33 -10.99 10.34
C PRO A 28 14.98 -11.43 11.65
N GLY A 29 14.58 -10.78 12.75
CA GLY A 29 14.88 -11.22 14.11
C GLY A 29 14.04 -12.44 14.49
N THR A 30 14.48 -13.23 15.48
CA THR A 30 13.69 -14.39 15.94
C THR A 30 12.47 -13.91 16.73
N TYR A 31 11.27 -14.35 16.35
CA TYR A 31 10.08 -14.15 17.17
C TYR A 31 10.12 -15.05 18.41
N ARG A 32 9.95 -14.43 19.58
CA ARG A 32 9.99 -15.10 20.89
C ARG A 32 8.69 -14.97 21.69
N GLY A 33 7.69 -14.31 21.11
CA GLY A 33 6.39 -14.06 21.74
C GLY A 33 5.99 -12.59 21.72
N ILE A 34 4.77 -12.33 22.21
CA ILE A 34 4.13 -11.00 22.18
C ILE A 34 4.90 -9.97 23.02
N ASN A 35 5.52 -10.38 24.13
CA ASN A 35 6.26 -9.46 25.00
C ASN A 35 7.48 -8.86 24.28
N ASP A 36 8.31 -9.70 23.66
CA ASP A 36 9.48 -9.27 22.89
C ASP A 36 9.06 -8.45 21.66
N LEU A 37 7.95 -8.84 21.02
CA LEU A 37 7.36 -8.06 19.94
C LEU A 37 6.93 -6.65 20.42
N ASN A 38 6.29 -6.54 21.58
CA ASN A 38 5.90 -5.25 22.15
C ASN A 38 7.09 -4.37 22.48
N GLN A 39 8.17 -4.94 23.01
CA GLN A 39 9.42 -4.21 23.26
C GLN A 39 10.01 -3.66 21.95
N ALA A 40 10.06 -4.48 20.90
CA ALA A 40 10.55 -4.04 19.59
C ALA A 40 9.67 -2.95 18.97
N ILE A 41 8.34 -3.10 19.03
CA ILE A 41 7.39 -2.09 18.56
C ILE A 41 7.58 -0.76 19.29
N MET A 42 7.71 -0.79 20.62
CA MET A 42 7.94 0.43 21.41
C MET A 42 9.27 1.10 21.07
N ALA A 43 10.35 0.33 20.92
CA ALA A 43 11.66 0.88 20.55
C ALA A 43 11.65 1.57 19.18
N VAL A 44 10.92 1.02 18.21
CA VAL A 44 10.71 1.68 16.91
C VAL A 44 9.84 2.92 17.09
N TRP A 45 8.72 2.82 17.80
CA TRP A 45 7.83 3.95 18.05
C TRP A 45 8.54 5.14 18.72
N ASP A 46 9.37 4.89 19.73
CA ASP A 46 10.15 5.92 20.43
C ASP A 46 11.16 6.61 19.49
N ARG A 47 11.84 5.83 18.65
CA ARG A 47 12.78 6.35 17.64
C ARG A 47 12.06 7.21 16.60
N LEU A 48 10.94 6.71 16.10
CA LEU A 48 10.10 7.36 15.11
C LEU A 48 9.51 8.70 15.60
N ARG A 49 9.25 8.83 16.90
CA ARG A 49 8.85 10.12 17.50
C ARG A 49 9.95 11.17 17.46
N GLN A 50 11.20 10.75 17.54
CA GLN A 50 12.35 11.66 17.62
C GLN A 50 12.86 12.08 16.25
N ARG A 51 12.80 11.18 15.26
CA ARG A 51 13.32 11.42 13.91
C ARG A 51 12.67 10.53 12.87
N ASP A 52 12.86 10.89 11.61
CA ASP A 52 12.58 10.01 10.48
C ASP A 52 13.54 8.80 10.51
N ALA A 53 12.95 7.60 10.44
CA ALA A 53 13.63 6.31 10.55
C ALA A 53 12.72 5.25 9.94
N ASP A 54 13.28 4.05 9.69
CA ASP A 54 12.46 2.95 9.20
C ASP A 54 11.39 2.52 10.22
N GLN A 55 10.15 2.42 9.76
CA GLN A 55 8.99 2.06 10.56
C GLN A 55 8.65 0.56 10.55
N PHE A 56 9.46 -0.26 9.88
CA PHE A 56 9.21 -1.69 9.72
C PHE A 56 10.13 -2.54 10.61
N LEU A 57 9.54 -3.61 11.17
CA LEU A 57 10.23 -4.71 11.84
C LEU A 57 10.01 -5.99 11.06
N SER A 58 10.98 -6.90 11.11
CA SER A 58 10.94 -8.19 10.42
C SER A 58 11.24 -9.30 11.41
N PHE A 59 10.41 -10.35 11.43
CA PHE A 59 10.51 -11.47 12.35
C PHE A 59 10.40 -12.81 11.62
N LYS A 60 11.20 -13.80 12.02
CA LYS A 60 11.19 -15.18 11.50
C LYS A 60 10.79 -16.19 12.56
N HIS A 61 10.60 -17.44 12.12
CA HIS A 61 10.18 -18.60 12.92
C HIS A 61 8.76 -18.43 13.48
N ILE A 62 7.90 -17.77 12.71
CA ILE A 62 6.49 -17.61 13.05
C ILE A 62 5.73 -18.63 12.22
N SER A 63 5.28 -19.70 12.86
CA SER A 63 4.43 -20.69 12.19
C SER A 63 3.03 -20.09 11.91
N PRO A 64 2.24 -20.68 11.00
CA PRO A 64 0.86 -20.24 10.76
C PRO A 64 -0.01 -20.24 12.03
N SER A 65 0.19 -21.21 12.93
CA SER A 65 -0.55 -21.26 14.20
C SER A 65 -0.09 -20.16 15.16
N SER A 66 1.20 -19.83 15.21
CA SER A 66 1.71 -18.71 16.00
C SER A 66 1.22 -17.36 15.46
N PHE A 67 1.15 -17.20 14.14
CA PHE A 67 0.59 -15.99 13.51
C PHE A 67 -0.91 -15.84 13.81
N LEU A 68 -1.69 -16.92 13.66
CA LEU A 68 -3.11 -16.92 13.99
C LEU A 68 -3.35 -16.61 15.48
N TYR A 69 -2.52 -17.17 16.36
CA TYR A 69 -2.57 -16.84 17.78
C TYR A 69 -2.34 -15.35 18.01
N LEU A 70 -1.34 -14.74 17.35
CA LEU A 70 -1.08 -13.31 17.44
C LEU A 70 -2.28 -12.48 16.94
N GLU A 71 -2.86 -12.82 15.79
CA GLU A 71 -4.04 -12.15 15.23
C GLU A 71 -5.22 -12.17 16.21
N ASN A 72 -5.52 -13.34 16.78
CA ASN A 72 -6.60 -13.51 17.76
C ASN A 72 -6.31 -12.82 19.11
N ASN A 73 -5.07 -12.41 19.35
CA ASN A 73 -4.61 -11.79 20.60
C ASN A 73 -4.07 -10.37 20.36
N ARG A 74 -4.50 -9.69 19.29
CA ARG A 74 -4.02 -8.34 18.93
C ARG A 74 -4.24 -7.29 20.01
N ASN A 75 -5.25 -7.45 20.85
CA ASN A 75 -5.51 -6.58 22.00
C ASN A 75 -4.34 -6.57 23.02
N ARG A 76 -3.42 -7.54 22.94
CA ARG A 76 -2.20 -7.58 23.77
C ARG A 76 -1.03 -6.80 23.17
N LEU A 77 -1.15 -6.28 21.95
CA LEU A 77 -0.13 -5.44 21.35
C LEU A 77 -0.15 -4.03 21.96
N CYS A 78 1.03 -3.46 22.19
CA CYS A 78 1.19 -2.14 22.79
C CYS A 78 0.78 -0.99 21.86
N LYS A 79 0.66 -1.25 20.55
CA LYS A 79 0.25 -0.31 19.51
C LYS A 79 -0.58 -1.02 18.45
N LEU A 80 -1.46 -0.25 17.80
CA LEU A 80 -2.11 -0.69 16.57
C LEU A 80 -1.08 -0.69 15.45
N VAL A 81 -0.67 -1.87 15.00
CA VAL A 81 0.29 -2.08 13.91
C VAL A 81 -0.40 -2.65 12.68
N ARG A 82 0.26 -2.59 11.52
CA ARG A 82 -0.14 -3.36 10.33
C ARG A 82 0.80 -4.55 10.18
N LEU A 83 0.21 -5.71 9.87
CA LEU A 83 0.97 -6.93 9.70
C LEU A 83 0.96 -7.37 8.23
N THR A 84 2.09 -7.91 7.80
CA THR A 84 2.21 -8.70 6.57
C THR A 84 2.87 -10.01 6.94
N TYR A 85 2.34 -11.14 6.49
CA TYR A 85 2.82 -12.47 6.85
C TYR A 85 3.05 -13.32 5.62
N TYR A 86 4.18 -14.00 5.58
CA TYR A 86 4.61 -14.91 4.51
C TYR A 86 4.81 -16.30 5.12
N PRO A 87 3.84 -17.22 4.97
CA PRO A 87 3.86 -18.52 5.66
C PRO A 87 4.93 -19.48 5.12
N ASP A 88 5.25 -19.39 3.84
CA ASP A 88 6.26 -20.20 3.15
C ASP A 88 7.68 -19.97 3.71
N ILE A 89 7.98 -18.72 4.07
CA ILE A 89 9.24 -18.33 4.72
C ILE A 89 9.08 -18.05 6.23
N GLN A 90 7.92 -18.37 6.81
CA GLN A 90 7.59 -18.15 8.23
C GLN A 90 7.99 -16.77 8.76
N THR A 91 7.75 -15.74 7.94
CA THR A 91 8.22 -14.37 8.21
C THR A 91 7.04 -13.43 8.36
N MET A 92 7.04 -12.66 9.46
CA MET A 92 6.09 -11.58 9.70
C MET A 92 6.80 -10.24 9.67
N ILE A 93 6.16 -9.29 9.01
CA ILE A 93 6.58 -7.91 8.95
C ILE A 93 5.57 -7.07 9.71
N VAL A 94 6.08 -6.19 10.56
CA VAL A 94 5.29 -5.29 11.39
C VAL A 94 5.59 -3.86 11.00
N LYS A 95 4.56 -3.13 10.60
CA LYS A 95 4.64 -1.69 10.33
C LYS A 95 4.11 -0.93 11.55
N VAL A 96 4.92 -0.04 12.10
CA VAL A 96 4.59 0.79 13.25
C VAL A 96 4.10 2.16 12.77
N PRO A 97 2.81 2.49 12.94
CA PRO A 97 2.29 3.74 12.42
C PRO A 97 2.61 4.95 13.29
N LEU A 98 2.52 6.13 12.69
CA LEU A 98 2.70 7.45 13.29
C LEU A 98 1.63 8.43 12.76
N PRO A 99 1.25 9.43 13.56
CA PRO A 99 0.24 10.42 13.16
C PRO A 99 0.41 11.04 11.77
N PRO A 100 1.62 11.38 11.28
CA PRO A 100 1.77 12.10 10.01
C PRO A 100 1.36 11.29 8.79
N HIS A 101 1.75 10.01 8.71
CA HIS A 101 1.33 9.18 7.59
C HIS A 101 -0.11 8.66 7.77
N GLU A 102 -0.57 8.43 9.02
CA GLU A 102 -1.99 8.17 9.31
C GLU A 102 -2.85 9.31 8.78
N LYS A 103 -2.52 10.57 9.09
CA LYS A 103 -3.17 11.74 8.51
C LYS A 103 -3.11 11.74 6.98
N ALA A 104 -1.95 11.42 6.40
CA ALA A 104 -1.75 11.51 4.95
C ALA A 104 -2.67 10.57 4.17
N HIS A 105 -2.75 9.28 4.55
CA HIS A 105 -3.66 8.36 3.85
C HIS A 105 -5.13 8.63 4.19
N GLN A 106 -5.45 8.98 5.44
CA GLN A 106 -6.83 9.27 5.85
C GLN A 106 -7.40 10.51 5.15
N LEU A 107 -6.60 11.57 4.98
CA LEU A 107 -7.05 12.77 4.27
C LEU A 107 -7.37 12.47 2.80
N ILE A 108 -6.59 11.59 2.14
CA ILE A 108 -6.87 11.17 0.77
C ILE A 108 -8.11 10.27 0.73
N SER A 109 -8.21 9.26 1.59
CA SER A 109 -9.34 8.32 1.58
C SER A 109 -10.65 9.01 1.93
N SER A 110 -10.72 9.74 3.05
CA SER A 110 -11.93 10.47 3.47
C SER A 110 -12.37 11.49 2.43
N LYS A 111 -11.42 12.20 1.80
CA LYS A 111 -11.78 13.17 0.77
C LYS A 111 -12.23 12.50 -0.53
N THR A 112 -11.68 11.34 -0.87
CA THR A 112 -12.14 10.53 -2.00
C THR A 112 -13.59 10.12 -1.79
N PHE A 113 -13.92 9.53 -0.63
CA PHE A 113 -15.31 9.17 -0.29
C PHE A 113 -16.24 10.37 -0.33
N SER A 114 -15.88 11.50 0.29
CA SER A 114 -16.69 12.72 0.25
C SER A 114 -16.94 13.24 -1.18
N ILE A 115 -15.99 13.09 -2.10
CA ILE A 115 -16.19 13.50 -3.49
C ILE A 115 -17.11 12.52 -4.23
N LEU A 116 -16.97 11.21 -3.98
CA LEU A 116 -17.86 10.19 -4.54
C LEU A 116 -19.29 10.34 -4.00
N ASP A 117 -19.47 10.61 -2.70
CA ASP A 117 -20.78 10.92 -2.09
C ASP A 117 -21.44 12.13 -2.77
N ASN A 118 -20.67 13.19 -3.04
CA ASN A 118 -21.18 14.37 -3.74
C ASN A 118 -21.55 14.10 -5.21
N MET A 119 -21.03 13.01 -5.80
CA MET A 119 -21.43 12.53 -7.13
C MET A 119 -22.64 11.59 -7.06
N GLY A 120 -23.16 11.28 -5.87
CA GLY A 120 -24.29 10.37 -5.68
C GLY A 120 -23.90 8.88 -5.66
N ILE A 121 -22.64 8.55 -5.38
CA ILE A 121 -22.22 7.15 -5.27
C ILE A 121 -22.65 6.58 -3.92
N ASP A 122 -23.47 5.53 -3.95
CA ASP A 122 -23.95 4.87 -2.73
C ASP A 122 -22.84 4.13 -1.98
N TRP A 123 -23.05 3.93 -0.67
CA TRP A 123 -22.05 3.30 0.21
C TRP A 123 -21.68 1.87 -0.18
N ASP A 124 -22.61 1.13 -0.79
CA ASP A 124 -22.36 -0.21 -1.32
C ASP A 124 -21.39 -0.20 -2.52
N GLN A 125 -21.17 0.94 -3.16
CA GLN A 125 -20.23 1.09 -4.27
C GLN A 125 -18.85 1.62 -3.86
N GLN A 126 -18.69 2.02 -2.60
CA GLN A 126 -17.45 2.57 -2.06
C GLN A 126 -17.13 2.06 -0.65
N MET A 127 -17.57 0.85 -0.31
CA MET A 127 -17.41 0.23 1.01
C MET A 127 -15.94 0.15 1.44
N PRO A 128 -15.54 0.86 2.52
CA PRO A 128 -14.17 0.78 3.03
C PRO A 128 -13.89 -0.63 3.57
N THR A 129 -12.75 -1.21 3.20
CA THR A 129 -12.26 -2.47 3.79
C THR A 129 -11.21 -2.24 4.88
N GLY A 130 -10.72 -1.00 5.02
CA GLY A 130 -9.91 -0.56 6.16
C GLY A 130 -8.71 -1.46 6.46
N SER A 131 -8.61 -1.93 7.70
CA SER A 131 -7.54 -2.83 8.17
C SER A 131 -7.86 -4.32 7.96
N ALA A 132 -8.77 -4.67 7.06
CA ALA A 132 -9.05 -6.07 6.72
C ALA A 132 -7.78 -6.77 6.23
N THR A 133 -7.64 -8.03 6.64
CA THR A 133 -6.52 -8.88 6.21
C THR A 133 -6.90 -9.57 4.91
N HIS A 134 -6.17 -9.26 3.84
CA HIS A 134 -6.31 -9.94 2.55
C HIS A 134 -5.33 -11.10 2.47
N THR A 135 -5.77 -12.23 1.90
CA THR A 135 -4.98 -13.45 1.79
C THR A 135 -4.75 -13.78 0.31
N ALA A 136 -3.48 -13.83 -0.09
CA ALA A 136 -3.06 -14.22 -1.44
C ALA A 136 -3.20 -15.73 -1.68
N PRO A 137 -3.17 -16.20 -2.94
CA PRO A 137 -3.13 -17.63 -3.26
C PRO A 137 -1.96 -18.39 -2.60
N SER A 138 -0.82 -17.72 -2.40
CA SER A 138 0.34 -18.24 -1.64
C SER A 138 0.09 -18.37 -0.13
N ARG A 139 -1.10 -18.00 0.34
CA ARG A 139 -1.48 -17.81 1.75
C ARG A 139 -0.69 -16.72 2.47
N SER A 140 0.10 -15.91 1.76
CA SER A 140 0.61 -14.68 2.34
C SER A 140 -0.56 -13.74 2.66
N GLN A 141 -0.42 -12.97 3.74
CA GLN A 141 -1.49 -12.15 4.29
C GLN A 141 -1.01 -10.71 4.47
N LYS A 142 -1.85 -9.73 4.18
CA LYS A 142 -1.49 -8.31 4.34
C LYS A 142 -2.69 -7.46 4.69
N GLN A 143 -2.41 -6.40 5.46
CA GLN A 143 -3.32 -5.30 5.75
C GLN A 143 -2.85 -4.02 5.08
N GLY A 144 -3.78 -3.25 4.51
CA GLY A 144 -3.51 -1.93 3.95
C GLY A 144 -3.72 -0.83 4.99
N ASP A 145 -3.38 0.41 4.63
CA ASP A 145 -3.71 1.57 5.48
C ASP A 145 -5.12 2.10 5.16
N SER A 146 -5.49 2.12 3.89
CA SER A 146 -6.84 2.42 3.43
C SER A 146 -7.12 1.68 2.14
N SER A 147 -8.35 1.23 2.01
CA SER A 147 -8.82 0.49 0.85
C SER A 147 -10.33 0.48 0.80
N SER A 148 -10.88 0.30 -0.38
CA SER A 148 -12.33 0.25 -0.58
C SER A 148 -12.69 -0.63 -1.78
N ARG A 149 -13.91 -1.16 -1.75
CA ARG A 149 -14.50 -1.92 -2.83
C ARG A 149 -15.96 -1.55 -3.05
N ASN A 150 -16.40 -1.71 -4.28
CA ASN A 150 -17.81 -1.83 -4.61
C ASN A 150 -18.30 -3.24 -4.29
N ILE A 151 -19.13 -3.39 -3.25
CA ILE A 151 -19.67 -4.69 -2.81
C ILE A 151 -20.80 -5.21 -3.72
N THR A 152 -21.38 -4.36 -4.57
CA THR A 152 -22.34 -4.82 -5.60
C THR A 152 -21.65 -5.63 -6.70
N LEU A 153 -20.38 -5.28 -7.01
CA LEU A 153 -19.55 -5.99 -7.99
C LEU A 153 -18.68 -7.08 -7.35
N ARG A 154 -18.33 -6.90 -6.07
CA ARG A 154 -17.44 -7.77 -5.31
C ARG A 154 -18.05 -8.07 -3.95
N PRO A 155 -19.07 -8.92 -3.85
CA PRO A 155 -19.80 -9.16 -2.61
C PRO A 155 -19.07 -10.10 -1.63
N ASN A 156 -18.12 -10.92 -2.08
CA ASN A 156 -17.50 -11.94 -1.23
C ASN A 156 -16.48 -11.32 -0.28
N GLU A 157 -16.77 -11.30 1.02
CA GLU A 157 -15.89 -10.70 2.05
C GLU A 157 -14.53 -11.38 2.19
N HIS A 158 -14.42 -12.66 1.83
CA HIS A 158 -13.24 -13.46 2.10
C HIS A 158 -12.29 -13.56 0.90
N SER A 159 -12.82 -13.53 -0.33
CA SER A 159 -12.03 -13.71 -1.55
C SER A 159 -11.83 -12.45 -2.37
N ASP A 160 -12.74 -11.47 -2.27
CA ASP A 160 -12.68 -10.32 -3.15
C ASP A 160 -11.72 -9.26 -2.63
N TRP A 161 -11.00 -8.65 -3.56
CA TRP A 161 -10.00 -7.64 -3.27
C TRP A 161 -10.58 -6.23 -3.36
N PRO A 162 -9.95 -5.25 -2.70
CA PRO A 162 -10.31 -3.86 -2.90
C PRO A 162 -10.09 -3.42 -4.34
N HIS A 163 -10.88 -2.46 -4.80
CA HIS A 163 -10.68 -1.80 -6.09
C HIS A 163 -9.47 -0.87 -6.04
N TRP A 164 -9.27 -0.20 -4.90
CA TRP A 164 -8.11 0.64 -4.69
C TRP A 164 -7.54 0.52 -3.28
N ILE A 165 -6.25 0.80 -3.15
CA ILE A 165 -5.49 0.78 -1.91
C ILE A 165 -4.61 2.02 -1.76
N ILE A 166 -4.29 2.37 -0.51
CA ILE A 166 -3.29 3.36 -0.14
C ILE A 166 -2.33 2.71 0.87
N GLU A 167 -1.04 2.86 0.61
CA GLU A 167 0.05 2.54 1.52
C GLU A 167 0.85 3.81 1.81
N ALA A 168 0.89 4.22 3.06
CA ALA A 168 1.59 5.40 3.52
C ALA A 168 2.71 5.06 4.50
N GLY A 169 3.74 5.89 4.52
CA GLY A 169 4.83 5.73 5.46
C GLY A 169 5.87 6.82 5.34
N LEU A 170 6.94 6.69 6.13
CA LEU A 170 8.05 7.64 6.13
C LEU A 170 9.00 7.44 4.95
N SER A 171 9.85 8.46 4.74
CA SER A 171 10.88 8.50 3.70
C SER A 171 11.79 7.27 3.69
N GLU A 172 12.17 6.79 4.86
CA GLU A 172 13.14 5.71 5.03
C GLU A 172 12.57 4.36 4.58
N SER A 173 11.24 4.25 4.56
CA SER A 173 10.55 3.00 4.23
C SER A 173 10.07 2.92 2.78
N LEU A 174 10.50 3.84 1.90
CA LEU A 174 10.03 3.88 0.50
C LEU A 174 10.23 2.56 -0.25
N ARG A 175 11.37 1.89 -0.08
CA ARG A 175 11.64 0.59 -0.72
C ARG A 175 10.63 -0.46 -0.26
N ARG A 176 10.30 -0.46 1.03
CA ARG A 176 9.35 -1.39 1.62
C ARG A 176 7.93 -1.13 1.15
N LEU A 177 7.49 0.13 1.19
CA LEU A 177 6.18 0.54 0.68
C LEU A 177 6.00 0.18 -0.80
N ARG A 178 7.05 0.30 -1.62
CA ARG A 178 7.00 -0.15 -3.02
C ARG A 178 6.82 -1.67 -3.14
N GLN A 179 7.35 -2.48 -2.23
CA GLN A 179 7.07 -3.92 -2.20
C GLN A 179 5.66 -4.22 -1.71
N ASP A 180 5.12 -3.41 -0.81
CA ASP A 180 3.71 -3.49 -0.42
C ASP A 180 2.79 -3.28 -1.65
N ILE A 181 3.10 -2.31 -2.52
CA ILE A 181 2.38 -2.13 -3.80
C ILE A 181 2.53 -3.34 -4.74
N ASN A 182 3.73 -3.95 -4.82
CA ASN A 182 3.94 -5.17 -5.61
C ASN A 182 3.07 -6.33 -5.07
N TRP A 183 2.99 -6.46 -3.74
CA TRP A 183 2.18 -7.49 -3.11
C TRP A 183 0.70 -7.31 -3.48
N TRP A 184 0.16 -6.09 -3.35
CA TRP A 184 -1.24 -5.80 -3.67
C TRP A 184 -1.57 -6.09 -5.14
N ILE A 185 -0.83 -5.47 -6.06
CA ILE A 185 -1.13 -5.60 -7.49
C ILE A 185 -0.92 -7.04 -7.95
N GLY A 186 0.22 -7.63 -7.59
CA GLY A 186 0.63 -8.93 -8.12
C GLY A 186 -0.07 -10.14 -7.53
N ASN A 187 -0.67 -10.05 -6.33
CA ASN A 187 -1.43 -11.14 -5.73
C ASN A 187 -2.95 -11.01 -5.95
N SER A 188 -3.45 -9.84 -6.34
CA SER A 188 -4.89 -9.60 -6.48
C SER A 188 -5.53 -10.22 -7.72
N GLY A 189 -4.74 -10.75 -8.66
CA GLY A 189 -5.25 -11.27 -9.94
C GLY A 189 -6.00 -10.19 -10.74
N GLY A 190 -5.45 -8.98 -10.78
CA GLY A 190 -6.02 -7.85 -11.52
C GLY A 190 -7.16 -7.13 -10.82
N GLN A 191 -7.55 -7.55 -9.60
CA GLN A 191 -8.65 -6.93 -8.89
C GLN A 191 -8.29 -5.58 -8.25
N VAL A 192 -7.04 -5.37 -7.82
CA VAL A 192 -6.59 -4.03 -7.39
C VAL A 192 -6.33 -3.17 -8.62
N LEU A 193 -7.20 -2.20 -8.88
CA LEU A 193 -7.22 -1.38 -10.09
C LEU A 193 -6.42 -0.08 -9.95
N LEU A 194 -6.28 0.43 -8.73
CA LEU A 194 -5.53 1.65 -8.41
C LEU A 194 -4.79 1.48 -7.08
N ALA A 195 -3.51 1.83 -7.04
CA ALA A 195 -2.73 1.80 -5.82
C ALA A 195 -1.97 3.11 -5.63
N LEU A 196 -2.09 3.71 -4.45
CA LEU A 196 -1.33 4.90 -4.08
C LEU A 196 -0.26 4.53 -3.05
N LEU A 197 0.96 5.02 -3.27
CA LEU A 197 2.00 5.06 -2.25
C LEU A 197 2.17 6.51 -1.80
N VAL A 198 2.02 6.78 -0.51
CA VAL A 198 2.13 8.11 0.08
C VAL A 198 3.34 8.17 1.02
N ARG A 199 4.43 8.73 0.53
CA ARG A 199 5.66 8.95 1.31
C ARG A 199 5.58 10.32 1.99
N VAL A 200 5.74 10.33 3.30
CA VAL A 200 5.85 11.55 4.12
C VAL A 200 7.30 11.74 4.56
N ASP A 201 7.87 12.90 4.26
CA ASP A 201 9.20 13.32 4.67
C ASP A 201 9.04 14.51 5.62
N ARG A 202 9.21 14.29 6.93
CA ARG A 202 8.89 15.31 7.95
C ARG A 202 9.94 16.40 7.96
N ALA A 203 11.21 16.03 7.83
CA ALA A 203 12.33 16.96 7.82
C ALA A 203 12.25 17.92 6.60
N ALA A 204 11.96 17.39 5.41
CA ALA A 204 11.82 18.23 4.22
C ALA A 204 10.44 18.92 4.12
N LYS A 205 9.47 18.53 4.98
CA LYS A 205 8.05 18.90 4.86
C LYS A 205 7.51 18.63 3.45
N LYS A 206 7.80 17.42 2.95
CA LYS A 206 7.42 16.95 1.63
C LYS A 206 6.53 15.73 1.68
N ILE A 207 5.52 15.69 0.82
CA ILE A 207 4.71 14.50 0.58
C ILE A 207 4.89 14.10 -0.88
N THR A 208 5.24 12.84 -1.11
CA THR A 208 5.30 12.25 -2.46
C THR A 208 4.21 11.21 -2.59
N ILE A 209 3.36 11.35 -3.60
CA ILE A 209 2.31 10.42 -3.93
C ILE A 209 2.68 9.76 -5.25
N GLU A 210 2.90 8.45 -5.23
CA GLU A 210 3.07 7.65 -6.44
C GLU A 210 1.75 6.95 -6.75
N LYS A 211 1.20 7.16 -7.95
CA LYS A 211 -0.01 6.47 -8.44
C LYS A 211 0.39 5.30 -9.33
N TYR A 212 -0.15 4.11 -9.04
CA TYR A 212 0.13 2.89 -9.78
C TYR A 212 -1.16 2.26 -10.32
N PHE A 213 -1.06 1.67 -11.51
CA PHE A 213 -2.05 0.75 -12.07
C PHE A 213 -1.45 -0.65 -12.25
N PRO A 214 -2.28 -1.70 -12.24
CA PRO A 214 -1.86 -3.00 -12.76
C PRO A 214 -1.54 -2.88 -14.25
N GLN A 215 -0.49 -3.58 -14.67
CA GLN A 215 -0.13 -3.81 -16.06
C GLN A 215 0.11 -5.31 -16.24
N ILE A 216 -0.62 -5.92 -17.17
CA ILE A 216 -0.43 -7.31 -17.52
C ILE A 216 0.93 -7.47 -18.22
N ARG A 217 1.73 -8.43 -17.76
CA ARG A 217 2.93 -8.92 -18.45
C ARG A 217 2.85 -10.42 -18.65
N GLN A 218 3.46 -10.89 -19.74
CA GLN A 218 3.66 -12.32 -19.96
C GLN A 218 4.80 -12.80 -19.06
N GLY A 219 4.51 -13.80 -18.23
CA GLY A 219 5.54 -14.52 -17.49
C GLY A 219 6.37 -15.45 -18.39
N PRO A 220 7.47 -16.01 -17.87
CA PRO A 220 8.23 -17.04 -18.58
C PRO A 220 7.35 -18.28 -18.83
N SER A 221 7.30 -18.75 -20.07
CA SER A 221 6.82 -20.11 -20.36
C SER A 221 7.93 -21.10 -20.03
N THR A 222 7.66 -22.06 -19.15
CA THR A 222 8.53 -23.24 -18.98
C THR A 222 7.78 -24.46 -19.49
N ARG A 223 8.48 -25.53 -19.90
CA ARG A 223 7.86 -26.77 -20.42
C ARG A 223 6.86 -27.43 -19.44
N ALA A 224 6.82 -27.00 -18.18
CA ALA A 224 5.90 -27.49 -17.15
C ALA A 224 4.75 -26.52 -16.81
N GLN A 225 4.72 -25.29 -17.35
CA GLN A 225 3.70 -24.28 -17.05
C GLN A 225 3.31 -23.46 -18.29
N THR A 226 2.01 -23.39 -18.57
CA THR A 226 1.43 -22.40 -19.50
C THR A 226 1.90 -21.01 -19.08
N ALA A 227 2.33 -20.15 -20.02
CA ALA A 227 2.76 -18.79 -19.72
C ALA A 227 1.66 -18.06 -18.94
N GLY A 228 1.87 -17.82 -17.65
CA GLY A 228 0.91 -17.11 -16.80
C GLY A 228 0.93 -15.62 -17.13
N MET A 229 -0.25 -15.03 -17.33
CA MET A 229 -0.40 -13.59 -17.28
C MET A 229 -0.27 -13.15 -15.82
N ILE A 230 0.59 -12.18 -15.56
CA ILE A 230 0.79 -11.62 -14.22
C ILE A 230 0.55 -10.11 -14.24
N ASP A 231 -0.05 -9.60 -13.17
CA ASP A 231 -0.17 -8.16 -12.96
C ASP A 231 1.07 -7.62 -12.27
N VAL A 232 1.67 -6.61 -12.89
CA VAL A 232 2.81 -5.90 -12.33
C VAL A 232 2.44 -4.45 -12.12
N LYS A 233 2.99 -3.81 -11.09
CA LYS A 233 2.75 -2.39 -10.89
C LYS A 233 3.38 -1.58 -12.04
N ARG A 234 2.63 -0.62 -12.56
CA ARG A 234 3.11 0.42 -13.47
C ARG A 234 2.90 1.77 -12.81
N LEU A 235 3.99 2.50 -12.61
CA LEU A 235 3.91 3.90 -12.15
C LEU A 235 3.24 4.74 -13.23
N VAL A 236 2.19 5.47 -12.84
CA VAL A 236 1.39 6.32 -13.72
C VAL A 236 1.81 7.77 -13.57
N THR A 237 1.82 8.26 -12.33
CA THR A 237 2.24 9.63 -12.00
C THR A 237 2.95 9.67 -10.66
N THR A 238 3.76 10.70 -10.46
CA THR A 238 4.31 11.08 -9.16
C THR A 238 3.94 12.53 -8.90
N THR A 239 3.25 12.78 -7.80
CA THR A 239 2.88 14.12 -7.34
C THR A 239 3.68 14.45 -6.09
N VAL A 240 4.37 15.59 -6.09
CA VAL A 240 5.18 16.04 -4.96
C VAL A 240 4.62 17.34 -4.42
N ILE A 241 4.30 17.35 -3.13
CA ILE A 241 3.85 18.53 -2.38
C ILE A 241 5.03 18.97 -1.53
N ASP A 242 5.51 20.19 -1.74
CA ASP A 242 6.53 20.84 -0.91
C ASP A 242 5.88 22.02 -0.18
N THR A 243 5.75 21.91 1.14
CA THR A 243 5.16 22.98 1.97
C THR A 243 6.21 23.91 2.58
N ARG A 244 7.50 23.68 2.31
CA ARG A 244 8.59 24.52 2.79
C ARG A 244 8.89 25.68 1.82
N THR A 245 8.54 25.52 0.54
CA THR A 245 8.64 26.61 -0.44
C THR A 245 7.63 27.72 -0.12
N THR A 246 7.96 28.95 -0.53
CA THR A 246 7.09 30.12 -0.39
C THR A 246 6.88 30.76 -1.77
N PRO A 247 5.69 30.63 -2.38
CA PRO A 247 4.54 29.85 -1.90
C PRO A 247 4.78 28.33 -1.93
N PRO A 248 4.03 27.52 -1.16
CA PRO A 248 4.04 26.07 -1.28
C PRO A 248 3.82 25.61 -2.72
N SER A 249 4.53 24.57 -3.14
CA SER A 249 4.53 24.11 -4.54
C SER A 249 4.03 22.68 -4.68
N VAL A 250 3.32 22.42 -5.77
CA VAL A 250 2.91 21.07 -6.19
C VAL A 250 3.50 20.78 -7.54
N GLN A 251 4.28 19.70 -7.64
CA GLN A 251 4.85 19.19 -8.89
C GLN A 251 4.10 17.91 -9.30
N GLY A 252 3.84 17.74 -10.60
CA GLY A 252 3.11 16.58 -11.10
C GLY A 252 1.65 16.50 -10.61
N GLY A 253 1.07 17.64 -10.22
CA GLY A 253 -0.36 17.76 -9.91
C GLY A 253 -1.18 18.15 -11.14
N PRO A 254 -2.53 18.07 -11.06
CA PRO A 254 -3.31 17.60 -9.92
C PRO A 254 -3.18 16.07 -9.72
N LEU A 255 -3.52 15.57 -8.53
CA LEU A 255 -3.70 14.13 -8.32
C LEU A 255 -5.11 13.77 -8.79
N VAL A 256 -5.19 12.97 -9.85
CA VAL A 256 -6.45 12.47 -10.42
C VAL A 256 -6.59 10.99 -10.11
N LEU A 257 -7.71 10.62 -9.48
CA LEU A 257 -8.08 9.22 -9.23
C LEU A 257 -9.23 8.85 -10.15
N ASP A 258 -8.97 7.84 -10.98
CA ASP A 258 -9.83 7.43 -12.08
C ASP A 258 -11.09 6.75 -11.53
N PHE A 259 -12.27 7.25 -11.91
CA PHE A 259 -13.56 6.83 -11.34
C PHE A 259 -13.81 5.32 -11.51
N ASP A 260 -13.57 4.80 -12.70
CA ASP A 260 -13.75 3.39 -13.05
C ASP A 260 -12.88 2.46 -12.22
N ARG A 261 -11.69 2.93 -11.82
CA ARG A 261 -10.78 2.19 -10.94
C ARG A 261 -11.14 2.31 -9.46
N LEU A 262 -11.77 3.42 -9.06
CA LEU A 262 -12.26 3.59 -7.69
C LEU A 262 -13.52 2.76 -7.43
N VAL A 263 -14.47 2.79 -8.38
CA VAL A 263 -15.83 2.24 -8.22
C VAL A 263 -15.99 0.87 -8.92
N GLY A 264 -15.13 0.54 -9.88
CA GLY A 264 -15.16 -0.73 -10.61
C GLY A 264 -16.11 -0.78 -11.80
N ARG A 265 -16.71 0.35 -12.18
CA ARG A 265 -17.63 0.49 -13.32
C ARG A 265 -17.42 1.82 -14.04
N PRO A 266 -17.81 1.94 -15.33
CA PRO A 266 -17.77 3.22 -16.04
C PRO A 266 -18.58 4.31 -15.31
N ALA A 267 -18.13 5.55 -15.46
CA ALA A 267 -18.84 6.73 -14.98
C ALA A 267 -20.08 7.00 -15.84
N VAL A 268 -21.17 7.42 -15.20
CA VAL A 268 -22.40 7.91 -15.83
C VAL A 268 -22.61 9.35 -15.39
N ALA A 269 -22.88 10.26 -16.32
CA ALA A 269 -23.05 11.68 -15.99
C ALA A 269 -24.05 11.87 -14.83
N PRO A 270 -23.71 12.65 -13.78
CA PRO A 270 -22.60 13.61 -13.69
C PRO A 270 -21.30 13.08 -13.05
N GLU A 271 -21.15 11.76 -12.87
CA GLU A 271 -19.97 11.15 -12.27
C GLU A 271 -18.69 11.46 -13.07
N THR A 272 -17.59 11.74 -12.37
CA THR A 272 -16.29 12.05 -12.98
C THR A 272 -15.15 11.52 -12.12
N ASN A 273 -13.90 11.65 -12.61
CA ASN A 273 -12.73 11.33 -11.81
C ASN A 273 -12.67 12.18 -10.53
N VAL A 274 -12.12 11.62 -9.46
CA VAL A 274 -11.86 12.34 -8.22
C VAL A 274 -10.58 13.17 -8.39
N ILE A 275 -10.72 14.50 -8.34
CA ILE A 275 -9.61 15.44 -8.57
C ILE A 275 -9.20 16.11 -7.25
N PHE A 276 -7.92 15.97 -6.91
CA PHE A 276 -7.24 16.77 -5.91
C PHE A 276 -6.42 17.85 -6.63
N ASP A 277 -7.00 19.04 -6.75
CA ASP A 277 -6.30 20.20 -7.29
C ASP A 277 -5.09 20.61 -6.43
N ASN A 278 -4.23 21.47 -6.97
CA ASN A 278 -3.01 21.89 -6.29
C ASN A 278 -3.30 22.59 -4.96
N ALA A 279 -4.39 23.36 -4.84
CA ALA A 279 -4.74 24.05 -3.61
C ALA A 279 -5.12 23.07 -2.49
N ARG A 280 -5.90 22.04 -2.83
CA ARG A 280 -6.28 20.95 -1.92
C ARG A 280 -5.07 20.11 -1.52
N LEU A 281 -4.16 19.83 -2.44
CA LEU A 281 -2.90 19.15 -2.13
C LEU A 281 -2.01 19.97 -1.18
N VAL A 282 -1.92 21.29 -1.38
CA VAL A 282 -1.22 22.19 -0.43
C VAL A 282 -1.91 22.18 0.95
N GLN A 283 -3.24 22.22 0.99
CA GLN A 283 -3.99 22.14 2.24
C GLN A 283 -3.73 20.82 2.97
N MET A 284 -3.74 19.70 2.24
CA MET A 284 -3.40 18.38 2.77
C MET A 284 -1.99 18.38 3.37
N GLY A 285 -1.00 18.92 2.65
CA GLY A 285 0.38 19.05 3.14
C GLY A 285 0.45 19.81 4.45
N ARG A 286 -0.22 20.97 4.54
CA ARG A 286 -0.29 21.77 5.78
C ARG A 286 -0.89 20.98 6.94
N LEU A 287 -1.98 20.25 6.72
CA LEU A 287 -2.65 19.44 7.75
C LEU A 287 -1.81 18.26 8.22
N VAL A 288 -1.13 17.57 7.30
CA VAL A 288 -0.22 16.47 7.61
C VAL A 288 0.91 16.95 8.52
N PHE A 289 1.54 18.08 8.17
CA PHE A 289 2.67 18.63 8.93
C PHE A 289 2.27 19.47 10.15
N MET A 290 0.98 19.75 10.34
CA MET A 290 0.49 20.51 11.48
C MET A 290 0.81 19.80 12.80
N GLY A 291 1.47 20.53 13.72
CA GLY A 291 1.88 20.02 15.02
C GLY A 291 3.10 19.10 14.98
N ILE A 292 3.78 19.00 13.83
CA ILE A 292 5.09 18.34 13.72
C ILE A 292 6.15 19.43 13.78
N PRO A 293 7.13 19.37 14.71
CA PRO A 293 8.28 20.26 14.74
C PRO A 293 8.98 20.38 13.39
#